data_AF-A0A5N7MQJ1-F1
#
_entry.id   AF-A0A5N7MQJ1-F1
#
_cell.length_a   1.000
_cell.length_b   1.000
_cell.length_c   1.000
_cell.angle_alpha   90.00
_cell.angle_beta   90.00
_cell.angle_gamma   90.00
#
_symmetry.space_group_name_H-M   'P 1'
#
loop_
_entity.id
_entity.type
_entity.pdbx_description
1 polymer ?
#
loop_
_entity_poly.entity_id
_entity_poly.type
_entity_poly.pdbx_seq_one_letter_code
_entity_poly.pdbx_strand_id
1 'polypeptide(L)'
;MSESVTSPNYIELCADIVSAYVSNNSVPAADLPSLLNSVYAALTKTAQGQKEEPKAELVPAVSVRKSVTPDAIICLEDGKSFKLLKRALHRLNCSLILDRCLI
;
A
#
# COMPACT_ATOMS: atom_id res chain seq x y z
N MET A 1 9.90 14.40 33.77
CA MET A 1 9.06 13.50 32.96
C MET A 1 9.98 12.48 32.33
N SER A 2 9.96 11.25 32.84
CA SER A 2 10.77 10.16 32.31
C SER A 2 10.02 9.54 31.13
N GLU A 3 10.51 9.73 29.91
CA GLU A 3 10.06 8.97 28.75
C GLU A 3 10.56 7.53 28.91
N SER A 4 9.76 6.70 29.56
CA SER A 4 9.88 5.25 29.47
C SER A 4 9.41 4.86 28.07
N VAL A 5 10.33 4.36 27.25
CA VAL A 5 10.05 3.63 26.02
C VAL A 5 9.07 2.53 26.36
N THR A 6 7.79 2.83 26.22
CA THR A 6 6.69 1.91 26.48
C THR A 6 6.69 1.01 25.26
N SER A 7 6.92 -0.29 25.47
CA SER A 7 6.67 -1.30 24.44
C SER A 7 5.39 -0.92 23.69
N PRO A 8 5.44 -0.66 22.38
CA PRO A 8 4.32 -0.07 21.66
C PRO A 8 3.09 -0.92 21.93
N ASN A 9 2.05 -0.30 22.48
CA ASN A 9 0.81 -0.99 22.74
C ASN A 9 0.14 -1.25 21.38
N TYR A 10 0.50 -2.37 20.74
CA TYR A 10 0.01 -2.72 19.40
C TYR A 10 -1.51 -2.80 19.33
N ILE A 11 -2.19 -3.01 20.47
CA ILE A 11 -3.65 -3.01 20.56
C ILE A 11 -4.21 -1.60 20.36
N GLU A 12 -3.63 -0.59 21.02
CA GLU A 12 -4.03 0.81 20.85
C GLU A 12 -3.79 1.28 19.42
N LEU A 13 -2.60 1.00 18.86
CA LEU A 13 -2.28 1.34 17.47
C LEU A 13 -3.21 0.65 16.46
N CYS A 14 -3.54 -0.62 16.68
CA CYS A 14 -4.47 -1.35 15.82
C CYS A 14 -5.88 -0.73 15.88
N ALA A 15 -6.35 -0.38 17.07
CA ALA A 15 -7.66 0.27 17.26
C ALA A 15 -7.73 1.62 16.54
N ASP A 16 -6.67 2.44 16.64
CA ASP A 16 -6.59 3.73 15.95
C ASP A 16 -6.62 3.57 14.43
N ILE A 17 -5.86 2.62 13.88
CA ILE A 17 -5.82 2.35 12.43
C ILE A 17 -7.19 1.84 11.93
N VAL A 18 -7.78 0.87 12.61
CA VAL A 18 -9.06 0.28 12.20
C VAL A 18 -10.19 1.29 12.32
N SER A 19 -10.20 2.14 13.36
CA SER A 19 -11.20 3.18 13.52
C SER A 19 -11.14 4.24 12.39
N ALA A 20 -9.94 4.64 11.99
CA ALA A 20 -9.73 5.54 10.85
C ALA A 20 -10.14 4.88 9.52
N TYR A 21 -9.90 3.57 9.37
CA TYR A 21 -10.30 2.85 8.16
C TYR A 21 -11.82 2.74 8.02
N VAL A 22 -12.52 2.36 9.09
CA VAL A 22 -13.98 2.16 9.06
C VAL A 22 -14.74 3.49 9.04
N SER A 23 -14.15 4.60 9.51
CA SER A 23 -14.77 5.93 9.38
C SER A 23 -14.90 6.38 7.91
N ASN A 24 -13.99 5.91 7.04
CA ASN A 24 -13.92 6.29 5.64
C ASN A 24 -14.32 5.17 4.66
N ASN A 25 -14.55 3.96 5.16
CA ASN A 25 -14.88 2.77 4.36
C ASN A 25 -16.00 1.97 5.04
N SER A 26 -17.01 1.56 4.28
CA SER A 26 -18.08 0.69 4.80
C SER A 26 -17.59 -0.76 4.85
N VAL A 27 -17.47 -1.32 6.06
CA VAL A 27 -17.03 -2.69 6.30
C VAL A 27 -18.17 -3.48 6.96
N PRO A 28 -18.53 -4.67 6.47
CA PRO A 28 -19.51 -5.54 7.13
C PRO A 28 -19.05 -5.91 8.54
N ALA A 29 -19.98 -5.95 9.49
CA ALA A 29 -19.66 -6.30 10.88
C ALA A 29 -19.03 -7.70 11.03
N ALA A 30 -19.32 -8.62 10.10
CA ALA A 30 -18.74 -9.95 10.05
C ALA A 30 -17.25 -9.97 9.68
N ASP A 31 -16.77 -8.98 8.91
CA ASP A 31 -15.39 -8.91 8.42
C ASP A 31 -14.47 -8.13 9.37
N LEU A 32 -15.04 -7.37 10.31
CA LEU A 32 -14.34 -6.53 11.27
C LEU A 32 -13.33 -7.32 12.15
N PRO A 33 -13.67 -8.51 12.69
CA PRO A 33 -12.72 -9.33 13.44
C PRO A 33 -11.54 -9.81 12.59
N SER A 34 -11.80 -10.15 11.32
CA SER A 34 -10.76 -10.56 10.37
C SER A 34 -9.80 -9.40 10.06
N LEU A 35 -10.36 -8.21 9.81
CA LEU A 35 -9.59 -6.99 9.56
C LEU A 35 -8.69 -6.65 10.76
N LEU A 36 -9.23 -6.68 11.98
CA LEU A 36 -8.48 -6.38 13.20
C LEU A 36 -7.31 -7.36 13.40
N ASN A 37 -7.55 -8.67 13.20
CA ASN A 37 -6.50 -9.68 13.28
C ASN A 37 -5.41 -9.47 12.21
N SER A 38 -5.79 -9.09 10.99
CA SER A 38 -4.82 -8.85 9.90
C SER A 38 -3.88 -7.69 10.21
N VAL A 39 -4.43 -6.57 10.73
CA VAL A 39 -3.65 -5.38 11.09
C VAL A 39 -2.75 -5.67 12.29
N TYR A 40 -3.27 -6.32 13.32
CA TYR A 40 -2.48 -6.70 14.49
C TYR A 40 -1.33 -7.66 14.12
N ALA A 41 -1.59 -8.65 13.27
CA ALA A 41 -0.57 -9.56 12.78
C ALA A 41 0.51 -8.83 11.95
N ALA A 42 0.12 -7.88 11.10
CA ALA A 42 1.07 -7.08 10.32
C ALA A 42 1.96 -6.20 11.22
N LEU A 43 1.38 -5.53 12.22
CA LEU A 43 2.14 -4.74 13.20
C LEU A 43 3.11 -5.61 14.00
N THR A 44 2.68 -6.80 14.41
CA THR A 44 3.53 -7.72 15.17
C THR A 44 4.67 -8.28 14.31
N LYS A 45 4.38 -8.69 13.06
CA LYS A 45 5.38 -9.19 12.11
C LYS A 45 6.45 -8.16 11.79
N THR A 46 6.03 -6.91 11.51
CA THR A 46 6.94 -5.81 11.21
C THR A 46 7.82 -5.46 12.40
N ALA A 47 7.25 -5.40 13.60
CA ALA A 47 8.00 -5.12 14.82
C ALA A 47 8.98 -6.25 15.20
N GLN A 48 8.64 -7.50 14.91
CA GLN A 48 9.53 -8.65 15.10
C GLN A 48 10.67 -8.72 14.07
N GLY A 49 10.67 -7.83 13.06
CA GLY A 49 11.69 -7.82 12.02
C GLY A 49 11.70 -9.11 11.20
N GLN A 50 10.58 -9.85 11.17
CA GLN A 50 10.45 -11.01 10.30
C GLN A 50 10.47 -10.52 8.85
N LYS A 51 11.67 -10.59 8.26
CA LYS A 51 11.92 -10.37 6.85
C LYS A 51 11.11 -11.42 6.10
N GLU A 52 10.04 -10.97 5.47
CA GLU A 52 9.32 -11.75 4.48
C GLU A 52 10.37 -12.34 3.52
N GLU A 53 10.32 -13.66 3.27
CA GLU A 53 11.21 -14.31 2.32
C GLU A 53 11.26 -13.45 1.05
N PRO A 54 12.46 -13.20 0.48
CA PRO A 54 12.55 -12.37 -0.71
C PRO A 54 11.64 -13.00 -1.76
N LYS A 55 10.47 -12.37 -1.98
CA LYS A 55 9.55 -12.73 -3.04
C LYS A 55 10.42 -12.77 -4.28
N ALA A 56 10.54 -13.96 -4.88
CA ALA A 56 11.44 -14.23 -5.99
C ALA A 56 11.47 -13.03 -6.92
N GLU A 57 12.67 -12.49 -7.17
CA GLU A 57 12.87 -11.27 -7.94
C GLU A 57 11.93 -11.30 -9.16
N LEU A 58 10.85 -10.54 -9.07
CA LEU A 58 9.90 -10.40 -10.17
C LEU A 58 10.70 -9.73 -11.26
N VAL A 59 11.22 -10.52 -12.21
CA VAL A 59 11.93 -10.02 -13.38
C VAL A 59 10.91 -9.11 -14.06
N PRO A 60 11.11 -7.78 -14.00
CA PRO A 60 10.07 -6.87 -14.44
C PRO A 60 9.88 -7.10 -15.94
N ALA A 61 8.65 -7.38 -16.35
CA ALA A 61 8.32 -7.66 -17.76
C ALA A 61 8.74 -6.51 -18.70
N VAL A 62 8.91 -5.32 -18.13
CA VAL A 62 9.41 -4.11 -18.79
C VAL A 62 10.24 -3.30 -17.80
N SER A 63 11.31 -2.67 -18.28
CA SER A 63 12.10 -1.78 -17.44
C SER A 63 11.28 -0.58 -16.94
N VAL A 64 11.59 -0.05 -15.75
CA VAL A 64 10.88 1.08 -15.12
C VAL A 64 10.75 2.29 -16.05
N ARG A 65 11.74 2.55 -16.91
CA ARG A 65 11.69 3.64 -17.90
C ARG A 65 10.72 3.38 -19.06
N LYS A 66 10.42 2.12 -19.36
CA LYS A 66 9.50 1.71 -20.42
C LYS A 66 8.07 1.52 -19.93
N SER A 67 7.82 1.56 -18.62
CA SER A 67 6.47 1.44 -18.06
C SER A 67 5.61 2.67 -18.31
N VAL A 68 6.21 3.83 -18.55
CA VAL A 68 5.48 5.07 -18.85
C VAL A 68 5.79 5.48 -20.29
N THR A 69 4.81 5.29 -21.16
CA THR A 69 4.85 5.76 -22.55
C THR A 69 3.94 6.96 -22.73
N PRO A 70 4.16 7.81 -23.76
CA PRO A 70 3.27 8.94 -24.06
C PRO A 70 1.81 8.52 -24.30
N ASP A 71 1.54 7.26 -24.65
CA ASP A 71 0.20 6.77 -24.94
C ASP A 71 -0.41 5.85 -23.86
N ALA A 72 0.40 5.17 -23.05
CA ALA A 72 -0.08 4.21 -22.05
C ALA A 72 0.86 4.05 -20.84
N ILE A 73 0.29 3.66 -19.70
CA ILE A 73 1.05 3.15 -18.56
C ILE A 73 1.03 1.62 -18.65
N ILE A 74 2.18 0.98 -18.55
CA ILE A 74 2.35 -0.47 -18.63
C ILE A 74 2.63 -1.00 -17.22
N CYS A 75 1.86 -1.99 -16.77
CA CYS A 75 2.08 -2.59 -15.46
C CYS A 75 3.42 -3.33 -15.43
N LEU A 76 4.23 -3.08 -14.39
CA LEU A 76 5.52 -3.73 -14.19
C LEU A 76 5.38 -5.22 -13.81
N GLU A 77 4.23 -5.60 -13.25
CA GLU A 77 3.93 -6.99 -12.88
C GLU A 77 3.36 -7.81 -14.06
N ASP A 78 2.43 -7.22 -14.84
CA ASP A 78 1.70 -7.93 -15.90
C ASP A 78 2.16 -7.63 -17.33
N GLY A 79 2.91 -6.54 -17.56
CA GLY A 79 3.24 -6.06 -18.92
C GLY A 79 2.04 -5.52 -19.73
N LYS A 80 0.85 -5.42 -19.14
CA LYS A 80 -0.37 -4.93 -19.80
C LYS A 80 -0.40 -3.41 -19.85
N SER A 81 -0.90 -2.87 -20.98
CA SER A 81 -1.01 -1.43 -21.21
C SER A 81 -2.39 -0.86 -20.84
N PHE A 82 -2.41 0.19 -20.04
CA PHE A 82 -3.62 0.85 -19.53
C PHE A 82 -3.71 2.30 -20.03
N LYS A 83 -4.44 2.49 -21.14
CA LYS A 83 -4.66 3.81 -21.76
C LYS A 83 -5.69 4.67 -20.99
N LEU A 84 -6.76 4.03 -20.51
CA LEU A 84 -7.84 4.71 -19.77
C LEU A 84 -7.38 5.22 -18.40
N LEU A 85 -6.55 4.44 -17.70
CA LEU A 85 -6.00 4.81 -16.40
C LEU A 85 -5.18 6.10 -16.51
N LYS A 86 -4.33 6.22 -17.54
CA LYS A 86 -3.58 7.45 -17.81
C LYS A 86 -4.50 8.65 -18.02
N ARG A 87 -5.54 8.50 -18.84
CA ARG A 87 -6.52 9.58 -19.12
C ARG A 87 -7.28 9.98 -17.85
N ALA A 88 -7.63 9.03 -16.99
CA ALA A 88 -8.29 9.32 -15.71
C ALA A 88 -7.36 10.07 -14.75
N LEU A 89 -6.11 9.63 -14.60
CA LEU A 89 -5.10 10.28 -13.75
C LEU A 89 -4.75 11.69 -14.23
N HIS A 90 -4.65 11.89 -15.56
CA HIS A 90 -4.46 13.21 -16.17
C HIS A 90 -5.67 14.12 -15.98
N ARG A 91 -6.90 13.56 -16.00
CA ARG A 91 -8.13 14.32 -15.75
C ARG A 91 -8.29 14.73 -14.28
N LEU A 92 -7.79 13.90 -13.36
CA LEU A 92 -7.85 14.15 -11.92
C LEU A 92 -6.75 15.11 -11.41
N ASN A 93 -6.07 15.83 -12.31
CA ASN A 93 -5.03 16.83 -12.00
C ASN A 93 -3.88 16.28 -11.13
N CYS A 94 -3.65 14.97 -11.14
CA CYS A 94 -2.59 14.26 -10.41
C CYS A 94 -1.28 14.17 -11.21
N SER A 95 -0.99 15.14 -12.08
CA SER A 95 0.26 15.16 -12.88
C SER A 95 1.50 15.22 -11.98
N LEU A 96 1.41 15.90 -10.83
CA LEU A 96 2.50 16.00 -9.84
C LEU A 96 2.88 14.66 -9.20
N ILE A 97 1.96 13.69 -9.16
CA ILE A 97 2.24 12.35 -8.61
C ILE A 97 2.91 11.48 -9.67
N LEU A 98 2.59 11.66 -10.96
CA LEU A 98 3.30 10.92 -12.03
C LEU A 98 4.77 11.32 -12.14
N ASP A 99 5.09 12.61 -12.00
CA ASP A 99 6.49 13.06 -12.09
C ASP A 99 7.31 12.74 -10.81
N ARG A 100 6.68 12.69 -9.63
CA ARG A 100 7.35 12.31 -8.36
C ARG A 100 7.37 10.82 -8.05
N CYS A 101 6.50 9.99 -8.64
CA CYS A 101 6.55 8.52 -8.46
C CYS A 101 7.50 7.81 -9.43
N LEU A 102 8.08 8.52 -10.42
CA LEU A 102 8.92 7.89 -11.45
C LEU A 102 10.44 8.11 -11.28
N ILE A 103 10.86 8.69 -10.15
CA ILE A 103 12.25 8.76 -9.66
C ILE A 103 12.28 8.13 -8.28
#